data_AF-A0A367M243-F1
#
_entry.id   AF-A0A367M243-F1
#
_cell.length_a   1.000
_cell.length_b   1.000
_cell.length_c   1.000
_cell.angle_alpha   90.00
_cell.angle_beta   90.00
_cell.angle_gamma   90.00
#
_symmetry.space_group_name_H-M   'P 1'
#
loop_
_entity.id
_entity.type
_entity.pdbx_description
1 polymer ?
#
loop_
_entity_poly.entity_id
_entity_poly.type
_entity_poly.pdbx_seq_one_letter_code
_entity_poly.pdbx_strand_id
1 'polypeptide(L)'
;LLLTGWFVLALVASHPFWLIVLVLFQGFLSFGVGSTLITRVLYAASGAPTMGGSYATAALNIGAAAGPVLGALGLATGLGLLAPVWVASVLTAIALVIMLLTRRALTKTAAEAN
;
A
#
# COMPACT_ATOMS: atom_id res chain seq x y z
N LEU A 1 1.22 -2.34 -11.30
CA LEU A 1 2.64 -1.90 -11.17
C LEU A 1 3.21 -2.23 -9.80
N LEU A 2 2.68 -1.68 -8.71
CA LEU A 2 3.20 -1.96 -7.37
C LEU A 2 3.11 -3.46 -7.03
N LEU A 3 1.91 -4.05 -7.10
CA LEU A 3 1.69 -5.49 -6.85
C LEU A 3 2.62 -6.37 -7.69
N THR A 4 2.63 -6.16 -9.00
CA THR A 4 3.46 -6.91 -9.94
C THR A 4 4.94 -6.80 -9.59
N GLY A 5 5.41 -5.63 -9.17
CA GLY A 5 6.82 -5.45 -8.82
C GLY A 5 7.20 -6.14 -7.50
N TRP A 6 6.29 -6.27 -6.52
CA TRP A 6 6.56 -7.11 -5.34
C TRP A 6 6.74 -8.58 -5.69
N PHE A 7 5.88 -9.13 -6.56
CA PHE A 7 6.02 -10.50 -7.05
C PHE A 7 7.33 -10.70 -7.82
N VAL A 8 7.66 -9.78 -8.75
CA VAL A 8 8.92 -9.87 -9.51
C VAL A 8 10.11 -9.81 -8.55
N LEU A 9 10.11 -8.91 -7.58
CA LEU A 9 11.17 -8.81 -6.57
C LEU A 9 11.34 -10.13 -5.81
N ALA A 10 10.24 -10.76 -5.38
CA ALA A 10 10.31 -12.05 -4.68
C ALA A 10 10.96 -13.16 -5.54
N LEU A 11 10.73 -13.14 -6.86
CA LEU A 11 11.26 -14.15 -7.78
C LEU A 11 12.74 -13.94 -8.14
N VAL A 12 13.20 -12.69 -8.19
CA VAL A 12 14.58 -12.36 -8.64
C VAL A 12 15.50 -11.88 -7.52
N ALA A 13 15.04 -11.93 -6.26
CA ALA A 13 15.78 -11.44 -5.09
C ALA A 13 17.15 -12.12 -4.86
N SER A 14 17.37 -13.32 -5.43
CA SER A 14 18.66 -14.00 -5.38
C SER A 14 19.76 -13.27 -6.18
N HIS A 15 19.38 -12.36 -7.09
CA HIS A 15 20.32 -11.58 -7.89
C HIS A 15 20.48 -10.16 -7.31
N PRO A 16 21.64 -9.82 -6.69
CA PRO A 16 21.80 -8.58 -5.92
C PRO A 16 21.50 -7.31 -6.70
N PHE A 17 21.90 -7.26 -7.98
CA PHE A 17 21.60 -6.12 -8.86
C PHE A 17 20.09 -5.87 -8.99
N TRP A 18 19.31 -6.91 -9.32
CA TRP A 18 17.86 -6.78 -9.50
C TRP A 18 17.15 -6.50 -8.19
N LEU A 19 17.62 -7.09 -7.08
CA LEU A 19 17.11 -6.79 -5.75
C LEU A 19 17.22 -5.28 -5.45
N ILE A 20 18.41 -4.69 -5.58
CA ILE A 20 18.64 -3.27 -5.26
C ILE A 20 17.78 -2.37 -6.17
N VAL A 21 17.79 -2.62 -7.48
CA VAL A 21 16.99 -1.84 -8.43
C VAL A 21 15.50 -1.92 -8.07
N LEU A 22 14.96 -3.13 -7.91
CA LEU A 22 13.54 -3.30 -7.64
C LEU A 22 13.11 -2.77 -6.27
N VAL A 23 13.96 -2.86 -5.23
CA VAL A 23 13.67 -2.25 -3.92
C VAL A 23 13.52 -0.73 -4.06
N LEU A 24 14.42 -0.06 -4.79
CA LEU A 24 14.33 1.38 -5.02
C LEU A 24 13.09 1.75 -5.84
N PHE A 25 12.80 0.99 -6.90
CA PHE A 25 11.59 1.18 -7.70
C PHE A 25 10.32 0.95 -6.89
N GLN A 26 10.29 -0.06 -6.01
CA GLN A 26 9.16 -0.29 -5.11
C GLN A 26 9.01 0.84 -4.10
N GLY A 27 10.11 1.38 -3.56
CA GLY A 27 10.09 2.57 -2.72
C GLY A 27 9.46 3.76 -3.45
N PHE A 28 9.91 4.05 -4.67
CA PHE A 28 9.36 5.12 -5.52
C PHE A 28 7.87 4.94 -5.79
N LEU A 29 7.46 3.73 -6.22
CA LEU A 29 6.05 3.43 -6.49
C LEU A 29 5.20 3.52 -5.22
N SER A 30 5.70 3.02 -4.09
CA SER A 30 4.99 3.07 -2.80
C SER A 30 4.82 4.50 -2.32
N PHE A 31 5.83 5.34 -2.49
CA PHE A 31 5.76 6.76 -2.19
C PHE A 31 4.72 7.47 -3.08
N GLY A 32 4.71 7.18 -4.38
CA GLY A 32 3.72 7.72 -5.31
C GLY A 32 2.29 7.29 -4.98
N VAL A 33 2.07 6.04 -4.55
CA VAL A 33 0.77 5.58 -4.06
C VAL A 33 0.39 6.30 -2.76
N GLY A 34 1.32 6.40 -1.80
CA GLY A 34 1.10 7.07 -0.52
C GLY A 34 0.71 8.53 -0.68
N SER A 35 1.44 9.30 -1.49
CA SER A 35 1.13 10.71 -1.75
C SER A 35 -0.23 10.89 -2.43
N THR A 36 -0.53 10.04 -3.41
CA THR A 36 -1.84 10.04 -4.08
C THR A 36 -2.98 9.74 -3.10
N LEU A 37 -2.80 8.77 -2.20
CA LEU A 37 -3.79 8.44 -1.18
C LEU A 37 -4.01 9.58 -0.18
N ILE A 38 -2.94 10.26 0.27
CA ILE A 38 -3.06 11.46 1.12
C ILE A 38 -3.94 12.50 0.42
N THR A 39 -3.63 12.84 -0.83
CA THR A 39 -4.41 13.80 -1.62
C THR A 39 -5.87 13.37 -1.74
N ARG A 40 -6.13 12.09 -2.00
CA ARG A 40 -7.50 11.54 -2.08
C ARG A 40 -8.27 11.67 -0.77
N VAL A 41 -7.62 11.43 0.37
CA VAL A 41 -8.23 11.60 1.70
C VAL A 41 -8.58 13.07 1.94
N LEU A 42 -7.69 14.00 1.60
CA LEU A 42 -7.95 15.43 1.75
C LEU A 42 -9.15 15.89 0.92
N TYR A 43 -9.27 15.43 -0.34
CA TYR A 43 -10.45 15.72 -1.17
C TYR A 43 -11.73 15.07 -0.65
N ALA A 44 -11.65 13.85 -0.12
CA ALA A 44 -12.81 13.14 0.42
C ALA A 44 -13.33 13.75 1.73
N ALA A 45 -12.47 14.46 2.48
CA ALA A 45 -12.81 15.09 3.75
C ALA A 45 -13.47 16.48 3.59
N SER A 46 -14.10 16.79 2.46
CA SER A 46 -14.76 18.08 2.21
C SER A 46 -15.85 18.42 3.23
N GLY A 47 -16.55 17.41 3.75
CA GLY A 47 -17.56 17.56 4.83
C GLY A 47 -16.97 17.71 6.25
N ALA A 48 -15.66 17.48 6.42
CA ALA A 48 -14.95 17.68 7.69
C ALA A 48 -13.49 18.12 7.44
N PRO A 49 -13.26 19.34 6.91
CA PRO A 49 -11.94 19.75 6.39
C PRO A 49 -10.81 19.71 7.42
N THR A 50 -11.12 19.96 8.69
CA THR A 50 -10.14 19.89 9.80
C THR A 50 -9.67 18.47 10.11
N MET A 51 -10.43 17.44 9.69
CA MET A 51 -10.12 16.03 9.95
C MET A 51 -9.36 15.35 8.82
N GLY A 52 -9.29 15.94 7.61
CA GLY A 52 -8.64 15.32 6.44
C GLY A 52 -7.20 14.90 6.71
N GLY A 53 -6.38 15.79 7.28
CA GLY A 53 -5.01 15.48 7.66
C GLY A 53 -4.92 14.38 8.72
N SER A 54 -5.79 14.41 9.73
CA SER A 54 -5.85 13.41 10.80
C SER A 54 -6.10 11.99 10.25
N TYR A 55 -7.06 11.84 9.32
CA TYR A 55 -7.35 10.55 8.68
C TYR A 55 -6.16 10.00 7.90
N ALA A 56 -5.50 10.85 7.10
CA ALA A 56 -4.33 10.43 6.31
C ALA A 56 -3.16 10.01 7.21
N THR A 57 -2.87 10.80 8.24
CA THR A 57 -1.80 10.50 9.21
C THR A 57 -2.10 9.22 10.00
N ALA A 58 -3.33 9.05 10.48
CA ALA A 58 -3.72 7.84 11.20
C ALA A 58 -3.57 6.59 10.33
N ALA A 59 -4.05 6.63 9.07
CA ALA A 59 -3.92 5.52 8.14
C ALA A 59 -2.45 5.16 7.85
N LEU A 60 -1.59 6.15 7.61
CA LEU A 60 -0.16 5.90 7.36
C LEU A 60 0.56 5.36 8.60
N ASN A 61 0.26 5.87 9.79
CA ASN A 61 0.85 5.36 11.03
C ASN A 61 0.41 3.91 11.31
N ILE A 62 -0.86 3.57 11.08
CA ILE A 62 -1.35 2.18 11.20
C ILE A 62 -0.58 1.28 10.23
N GLY A 63 -0.41 1.70 8.97
CA GLY A 63 0.37 0.94 7.99
C GLY A 63 1.84 0.78 8.40
N ALA A 64 2.47 1.87 8.87
CA ALA A 64 3.86 1.88 9.32
C ALA A 64 4.10 1.00 10.57
N ALA A 65 3.10 0.85 11.43
CA ALA A 65 3.16 -0.05 12.58
C ALA A 65 2.84 -1.51 12.19
N ALA A 66 1.76 -1.74 11.44
CA ALA A 66 1.29 -3.07 11.09
C ALA A 66 2.23 -3.79 10.11
N GLY A 67 2.83 -3.07 9.15
CA GLY A 67 3.70 -3.64 8.12
C GLY A 67 4.90 -4.40 8.72
N PRO A 68 5.74 -3.77 9.54
CA PRO A 68 6.85 -4.42 10.21
C PRO A 68 6.42 -5.57 11.12
N VAL A 69 5.31 -5.45 11.85
CA VAL A 69 4.79 -6.53 12.71
C VAL A 69 4.42 -7.75 11.86
N LEU A 70 3.66 -7.58 10.78
CA LEU A 70 3.27 -8.67 9.89
C LEU A 70 4.48 -9.28 9.17
N GLY A 71 5.44 -8.45 8.74
CA GLY A 71 6.70 -8.91 8.16
C GLY A 71 7.54 -9.73 9.14
N ALA A 72 7.66 -9.26 10.39
CA ALA A 72 8.36 -9.95 11.46
C ALA A 72 7.70 -11.28 11.84
N LEU A 73 6.37 -11.34 11.88
CA LEU A 73 5.64 -12.60 12.07
C LEU A 73 5.94 -13.61 10.96
N GLY A 74 6.02 -13.15 9.71
CA GLY A 74 6.42 -14.00 8.59
C GLY A 74 7.84 -14.56 8.74
N LEU A 75 8.78 -13.73 9.21
CA LEU A 75 10.15 -14.18 9.52
C LEU A 75 10.17 -15.18 10.69
N ALA A 76 9.43 -14.89 11.77
CA ALA A 76 9.37 -15.72 12.97
C ALA A 76 8.73 -17.09 12.74
N THR A 77 7.84 -17.22 11.75
CA THR A 77 7.18 -18.48 11.38
C THR A 77 7.97 -19.32 10.38
N GLY A 78 9.19 -18.90 10.01
CA GLY A 78 10.07 -19.68 9.14
C GLY A 78 9.76 -19.58 7.65
N LEU A 79 8.99 -18.56 7.21
CA LEU A 79 8.68 -18.35 5.78
C LEU A 79 9.88 -17.82 4.96
N GLY A 80 11.06 -17.70 5.57
CA GLY A 80 12.30 -17.28 4.94
C GLY A 80 12.48 -15.76 4.83
N LEU A 81 13.65 -15.33 4.37
CA LEU A 81 14.06 -13.91 4.35
C LEU A 81 13.18 -13.01 3.46
N LEU A 82 12.46 -13.59 2.51
CA LEU A 82 11.54 -12.87 1.62
C LEU A 82 10.12 -12.74 2.19
N ALA A 83 9.87 -13.23 3.40
CA ALA A 83 8.55 -13.13 4.04
C ALA A 83 7.98 -11.69 4.03
N PRO A 84 8.75 -10.62 4.33
CA PRO A 84 8.23 -9.25 4.25
C PRO A 84 7.78 -8.85 2.83
N VAL A 85 8.43 -9.35 1.78
CA VAL A 85 8.06 -9.10 0.37
C VAL A 85 6.73 -9.77 0.03
N TRP A 86 6.53 -10.99 0.50
CA TRP A 86 5.27 -11.71 0.33
C TRP A 86 4.12 -11.04 1.10
N VAL A 87 4.38 -10.60 2.33
CA VAL A 87 3.42 -9.82 3.12
C VAL A 87 3.04 -8.54 2.38
N ALA A 88 4.00 -7.79 1.86
CA ALA A 88 3.73 -6.59 1.07
C ALA A 88 2.90 -6.90 -0.20
N SER A 89 3.19 -8.02 -0.87
CA SER A 89 2.42 -8.48 -2.04
C SER A 89 0.95 -8.74 -1.68
N VAL A 90 0.70 -9.50 -0.61
CA VAL A 90 -0.64 -9.84 -0.15
C VAL A 90 -1.42 -8.60 0.30
N LEU A 91 -0.80 -7.73 1.11
CA LEU A 91 -1.43 -6.48 1.55
C LEU A 91 -1.77 -5.57 0.36
N THR A 92 -0.88 -5.48 -0.63
CA THR A 92 -1.14 -4.72 -1.86
C THR A 92 -2.30 -5.34 -2.64
N ALA A 93 -2.38 -6.66 -2.73
CA ALA A 93 -3.50 -7.34 -3.38
C ALA A 93 -4.83 -7.08 -2.66
N ILE A 94 -4.86 -7.18 -1.32
CA ILE A 94 -6.03 -6.86 -0.49
C ILE A 94 -6.48 -5.41 -0.73
N ALA A 95 -5.55 -4.46 -0.73
CA ALA A 95 -5.85 -3.06 -0.99
C ALA A 95 -6.49 -2.85 -2.39
N LEU A 96 -5.99 -3.55 -3.41
CA LEU A 96 -6.58 -3.50 -4.76
C LEU A 96 -7.97 -4.13 -4.81
N VAL A 97 -8.20 -5.24 -4.10
CA VAL A 97 -9.54 -5.85 -3.98
C VAL A 97 -10.51 -4.88 -3.30
N ILE A 98 -10.14 -4.29 -2.17
CA ILE A 98 -10.94 -3.27 -1.48
C ILE A 98 -11.25 -2.11 -2.42
N MET A 99 -10.26 -1.62 -3.16
CA MET A 99 -10.45 -0.55 -4.15
C MET A 99 -11.48 -0.98 -5.21
N LEU A 100 -11.36 -2.18 -5.78
CA LEU A 100 -12.28 -2.67 -6.82
C LEU A 100 -13.72 -2.80 -6.29
N LEU A 101 -13.89 -3.33 -5.08
CA LEU A 101 -15.20 -3.51 -4.46
C LEU A 101 -15.86 -2.17 -4.10
N THR A 102 -15.08 -1.17 -3.68
CA THR A 102 -15.59 0.14 -3.25
C THR A 102 -15.74 1.15 -4.39
N ARG A 103 -15.12 0.91 -5.55
CA ARG A 103 -15.15 1.82 -6.72
C ARG A 103 -16.56 2.25 -7.12
N ARG A 104 -17.53 1.34 -7.10
CA ARG A 104 -18.93 1.64 -7.49
C ARG A 104 -19.64 2.56 -6.50
N ALA A 105 -19.40 2.40 -5.20
CA ALA A 105 -19.98 3.28 -4.19
C ALA A 105 -19.40 4.69 -4.30
N LEU A 106 -18.07 4.79 -4.43
CA LEU A 106 -17.36 6.07 -4.52
C LEU A 106 -17.68 6.86 -5.80
N THR A 107 -17.97 6.18 -6.91
CA THR A 107 -18.36 6.84 -8.16
C THR A 107 -19.81 7.33 -8.16
N LYS A 108 -20.72 6.61 -7.49
CA LYS A 108 -22.11 7.06 -7.30
C LYS A 108 -22.20 8.33 -6.45
N THR A 109 -21.54 8.35 -5.29
CA THR A 109 -21.56 9.53 -4.41
C THR A 109 -20.99 10.77 -5.08
N ALA A 110 -19.96 10.63 -5.94
CA ALA A 110 -19.42 11.74 -6.71
C ALA A 110 -20.39 12.24 -7.81
N ALA A 111 -21.25 11.38 -8.34
CA ALA A 111 -22.26 11.78 -9.32
C ALA A 111 -23.46 12.47 -8.66
N GLU A 112 -23.81 12.10 -7.43
CA GLU A 112 -24.90 12.73 -6.65
C GLU A 112 -24.51 14.09 -6.05
N ALA A 113 -23.21 14.39 -5.95
CA ALA A 113 -22.70 15.65 -5.41
C ALA A 113 -22.48 16.75 -6.47
N ASN A 114 -22.66 16.45 -7.76
CA ASN A 114 -22.59 17.40 -8.89
C ASN A 114 -23.98 17.71 -9.42
#